data_AF-A0A959XA31-F1
#
_entry.id   AF-A0A959XA31-F1
#
_cell.length_a   1.000
_cell.length_b   1.000
_cell.length_c   1.000
_cell.angle_alpha   90.00
_cell.angle_beta   90.00
_cell.angle_gamma   90.00
#
_symmetry.space_group_name_H-M   'P 1'
#
loop_
_entity.id
_entity.type
_entity.pdbx_description
1 polymer ?
#
loop_
_entity_poly.entity_id
_entity_poly.type
_entity_poly.pdbx_seq_one_letter_code
_entity_poly.pdbx_strand_id
1 'polypeptide(L)' 'MTEKDPTSEAVRKAQARKRLDEVFGQVLPEQSSDDVEDPRERTSSDDWLRAQVPPHHG' A
#
# COMPACT_ATOMS: atom_id res chain seq x y z
N MET A 1 12.18 19.93 3.63
CA MET A 1 11.37 19.21 2.62
C MET A 1 12.33 18.78 1.52
N THR A 2 12.65 17.49 1.42
CA THR A 2 13.51 17.01 0.35
C THR A 2 12.66 16.85 -0.90
N GLU A 3 12.81 17.78 -1.84
CA GLU A 3 12.18 17.69 -3.15
C GLU A 3 12.77 16.46 -3.86
N LYS A 4 11.95 15.42 -4.06
CA LYS A 4 12.34 14.26 -4.85
C LYS A 4 12.35 14.70 -6.31
N ASP A 5 13.52 14.68 -6.92
CA ASP A 5 13.64 14.89 -8.37
C ASP A 5 12.73 13.87 -9.09
N PRO A 6 11.75 14.31 -9.90
CA PRO A 6 10.76 13.44 -10.53
C PRO A 6 11.41 12.38 -11.43
N THR A 7 12.59 12.68 -11.96
CA THR A 7 13.40 11.75 -12.76
C THR A 7 13.87 10.56 -11.91
N SER A 8 14.25 10.81 -10.66
CA SER A 8 14.74 9.77 -9.74
C SER A 8 13.65 8.78 -9.32
N GLU A 9 12.40 9.24 -9.22
CA GLU A 9 11.26 8.40 -8.84
C GLU A 9 10.80 7.50 -9.98
N ALA A 10 10.76 8.04 -11.21
CA ALA A 10 10.46 7.26 -12.40
C ALA A 10 11.48 6.12 -12.61
N VAL A 11 12.78 6.41 -12.43
CA VAL A 11 13.85 5.39 -12.52
C VAL A 11 13.68 4.31 -11.46
N ARG A 12 13.36 4.67 -10.22
CA ARG A 12 13.11 3.70 -9.14
C ARG A 12 11.91 2.82 -9.44
N LYS A 13 10.80 3.39 -9.92
CA LYS A 13 9.59 2.64 -10.28
C LYS A 13 9.86 1.65 -11.42
N ALA A 14 10.61 2.07 -12.44
CA ALA A 14 11.01 1.20 -13.54
C ALA A 14 11.90 0.04 -13.07
N GLN A 15 12.86 0.31 -12.17
CA GLN A 15 13.72 -0.73 -11.61
C GLN A 15 12.95 -1.72 -10.73
N ALA A 16 12.00 -1.22 -9.91
CA ALA A 16 11.11 -2.06 -9.12
C ALA A 16 10.26 -2.98 -10.02
N ARG A 17 9.72 -2.44 -11.12
CA ARG A 17 8.96 -3.24 -12.08
C ARG A 17 9.79 -4.35 -12.72
N LYS A 18 11.03 -4.05 -13.16
CA LYS A 18 11.94 -5.06 -13.71
C LYS A 18 12.21 -6.22 -12.74
N ARG A 19 12.40 -5.93 -11.45
CA ARG A 19 12.63 -6.96 -10.41
C ARG A 19 11.39 -7.84 -10.20
N LEU A 20 10.20 -7.24 -10.23
CA LEU A 20 8.95 -8.00 -10.14
C LEU A 20 8.78 -8.89 -11.36
N ASP A 21 9.04 -8.38 -12.56
CA ASP A 21 8.90 -9.16 -13.80
C ASP A 21 9.91 -10.33 -13.87
N GLU A 22 11.08 -10.21 -13.24
CA GLU A 22 12.07 -11.30 -13.13
C GLU A 22 11.56 -12.49 -12.29
N VAL A 23 10.78 -12.20 -11.24
CA VAL A 23 10.25 -13.23 -10.32
C VAL A 23 8.89 -13.74 -10.77
N PHE A 24 8.02 -12.84 -11.21
CA PHE A 24 6.61 -13.11 -11.46
C PHE A 24 6.24 -13.14 -12.95
N GLY A 25 7.15 -12.74 -13.84
CA GLY A 25 6.86 -12.55 -15.26
C GLY A 25 6.19 -11.21 -15.55
N GLN A 26 5.99 -10.92 -16.84
CA GLN A 26 5.45 -9.63 -17.30
C GLN A 26 3.93 -9.50 -17.11
N VAL A 27 3.23 -10.64 -16.96
CA VAL A 27 1.78 -10.71 -16.79
C VAL A 27 1.49 -10.79 -15.30
N LEU A 28 1.10 -9.66 -14.72
CA LEU A 28 0.60 -9.62 -13.34
C LEU A 28 -0.91 -9.81 -13.34
N PRO A 29 -1.48 -10.43 -12.30
CA PRO A 29 -2.92 -10.44 -12.10
C PRO A 29 -3.45 -9.00 -12.01
N GLU A 30 -4.66 -8.80 -12.53
CA GLU A 30 -5.37 -7.54 -12.36
C GLU A 30 -5.69 -7.34 -10.88
N GLN A 31 -5.40 -6.15 -10.37
CA GLN A 31 -5.74 -5.78 -9.01
C GLN A 31 -7.24 -5.49 -8.95
N SER A 32 -7.95 -6.11 -8.01
CA SER A 32 -9.38 -5.86 -7.80
C SER A 32 -9.59 -4.58 -7.01
N SER A 33 -10.83 -4.06 -7.03
CA SER A 33 -11.16 -2.88 -6.20
C SER A 33 -11.02 -3.17 -4.70
N ASP A 34 -11.17 -4.42 -4.29
CA ASP A 34 -11.08 -4.82 -2.88
C ASP A 34 -9.63 -4.78 -2.36
N ASP A 35 -8.64 -4.81 -3.26
CA ASP A 35 -7.21 -4.74 -2.92
C ASP A 35 -6.71 -3.29 -2.72
N VAL A 36 -7.52 -2.31 -3.11
CA VAL A 36 -7.16 -0.88 -3.00
C VAL A 36 -7.72 -0.34 -1.69
N GLU A 37 -6.88 -0.28 -0.66
CA GLU A 37 -7.25 0.34 0.60
C GLU A 37 -7.46 1.86 0.40
N ASP A 38 -8.64 2.37 0.75
CA ASP A 38 -8.90 3.82 0.74
C ASP A 38 -8.07 4.48 1.86
N PRO A 39 -7.18 5.44 1.53
CA PRO A 39 -6.37 6.14 2.52
C PRO A 39 -7.18 6.78 3.66
N ARG A 40 -8.46 7.10 3.43
CA ARG A 40 -9.38 7.68 4.42
C ARG A 40 -9.88 6.63 5.42
N GLU A 41 -10.09 5.40 4.97
CA GLU A 41 -10.59 4.29 5.80
C GLU A 41 -9.55 3.81 6.82
N ARG A 42 -8.25 3.99 6.54
CA ARG A 42 -7.16 3.66 7.47
C ARG A 42 -7.28 4.32 8.84
N THR A 43 -7.86 5.53 8.90
CA THR A 43 -8.01 6.27 10.16
C THR A 43 -9.25 5.83 10.95
N SER A 44 -10.35 5.53 10.27
CA SER A 44 -11.61 5.12 10.91
C SER A 44 -11.58 3.68 11.42
N SER A 45 -10.83 2.79 10.77
CA SER A 45 -10.77 1.37 11.13
C SER A 45 -10.10 1.15 12.49
N ASP A 46 -9.06 1.93 12.80
CA ASP A 46 -8.32 1.86 14.06
C ASP A 46 -9.18 2.31 15.26
N ASP A 47 -9.95 3.37 15.07
CA ASP A 47 -10.84 3.91 16.10
C ASP A 47 -12.02 2.97 16.37
N TRP A 48 -12.59 2.37 15.32
CA TRP A 48 -13.60 1.34 15.47
C TRP A 48 -13.05 0.12 16.24
N LEU A 49 -11.85 -0.36 15.90
CA LEU A 49 -11.23 -1.51 16.54
C LEU A 49 -10.94 -1.27 18.03
N ARG A 50 -10.45 -0.08 18.39
CA ARG A 50 -10.25 0.31 19.81
C ARG A 50 -11.56 0.38 20.58
N ALA A 51 -12.65 0.81 19.94
CA ALA A 51 -13.98 0.83 20.54
C ALA A 51 -14.57 -0.57 20.78
N GLN A 52 -14.05 -1.61 20.11
CA GLN A 52 -14.47 -3.00 20.32
C GLN A 52 -13.73 -3.72 21.46
N VAL A 53 -12.74 -3.08 22.11
CA VAL A 53 -11.99 -3.73 23.20
C VAL A 53 -12.91 -3.93 24.43
N PRO A 54 -13.13 -5.16 24.90
CA PRO A 54 -13.98 -5.42 26.06
C PRO A 54 -13.47 -4.75 27.34
N PRO A 55 -14.34 -4.24 28.22
CA PRO A 55 -13.97 -3.46 29.41
C PRO A 55 -13.22 -4.26 30.49
N HIS A 56 -13.10 -5.57 30.34
CA HIS A 56 -12.39 -6.45 31.28
C HIS A 56 -11.01 -6.90 30.77
N HIS A 57 -10.52 -6.34 29.67
CA HIS A 57 -9.12 -6.48 29.28
C HIS A 57 -8.26 -5.45 30.02
N GLY A 58 -7.90 -5.81 31.25
CA GLY A 58 -6.86 -5.21 32.09
C GLY A 58 -6.12 -6.31 32.82
#